data_AF-A0A359HBM8-F1
#
_entry.id   AF-A0A359HBM8-F1
#
_cell.length_a   1.000
_cell.length_b   1.000
_cell.length_c   1.000
_cell.angle_alpha   90.00
_cell.angle_beta   90.00
_cell.angle_gamma   90.00
#
_symmetry.space_group_name_H-M   'P 1'
#
loop_
_entity.id
_entity.type
_entity.pdbx_description
1 polymer ?
#
loop_
_entity_poly.entity_id
_entity_poly.type
_entity_poly.pdbx_seq_one_letter_code
_entity_poly.pdbx_strand_id
1 'polypeptide(L)'
;MSDSKSGHRQRLRNKFTENPSGLNETELLELVLTYAIPRMDVKPLAAELISSFGNLSSVLAADTSDLCKTKGINEYTAVCLKLVAWVGENYSAGQKTVLPPVQDAAKEFQPAEDTEQATKPVITPTLEHSGSLFAEEGALFAEKSVQSAAHMFSKSLLREAIEILPRIPYSKTTADIRAFLINNLHYNSEKSRMRYTSYITRRLFPSGRVETPIFSFSRKYAGRQELRDVCFYLFYKAEPLMREIIENLLIPELRSSGFVTRSNIRSYLQVKYPETKSHVDCAQAIVETLVAAGVARADRTKIHFAYRDILLPSLAFILHSEFPAGMYYLNEVEECTAFKCLLWRQNQVKESLYALRNMNLIPKISEIDNLSQVTISLDLDQVVERLEGGTPL
;
A
#
# COMPACT_ATOMS: atom_id res chain seq x y z
N MET A 1 -5.92 -24.17 36.46
CA MET A 1 -5.03 -23.33 35.62
C MET A 1 -5.47 -23.49 34.17
N SER A 2 -6.08 -22.46 33.58
CA SER A 2 -6.54 -22.51 32.18
C SER A 2 -5.41 -22.06 31.25
N ASP A 3 -4.85 -23.00 30.47
CA ASP A 3 -3.80 -22.70 29.50
C ASP A 3 -4.34 -21.74 28.43
N SER A 4 -3.68 -20.59 28.23
CA SER A 4 -4.26 -19.54 27.39
C SER A 4 -4.18 -19.93 25.91
N LYS A 5 -5.30 -19.83 25.19
CA LYS A 5 -5.37 -20.19 23.75
C LYS A 5 -4.40 -19.39 22.87
N SER A 6 -3.95 -18.23 23.33
CA SER A 6 -2.92 -17.42 22.67
C SER A 6 -1.52 -18.04 22.80
N GLY A 7 -1.21 -18.71 23.92
CA GLY A 7 0.08 -19.37 24.14
C GLY A 7 0.25 -20.64 23.31
N HIS A 8 -0.79 -21.48 23.25
CA HIS A 8 -0.73 -22.78 22.54
C HIS A 8 -0.35 -22.64 21.06
N ARG A 9 -0.98 -21.70 20.33
CA ARG A 9 -0.68 -21.43 18.91
C ARG A 9 0.77 -20.97 18.69
N GLN A 10 1.35 -20.21 19.63
CA GLN A 10 2.74 -19.79 19.55
C GLN A 10 3.70 -20.94 19.86
N ARG A 11 3.40 -21.77 20.89
CA ARG A 11 4.18 -22.97 21.21
C ARG A 11 4.25 -23.94 20.01
N LEU A 12 3.12 -24.15 19.32
CA LEU A 12 3.07 -25.04 18.15
C LEU A 12 3.93 -24.52 16.97
N ARG A 13 3.94 -23.20 16.73
CA ARG A 13 4.81 -22.56 15.74
C ARG A 13 6.29 -22.62 16.10
N ASN A 14 6.64 -22.37 17.36
CA ASN A 14 8.01 -22.49 17.85
C ASN A 14 8.51 -23.93 17.67
N LYS A 15 7.73 -24.92 18.14
CA LYS A 15 8.03 -26.36 18.01
C LYS A 15 8.34 -26.76 16.56
N PHE A 16 7.52 -26.31 15.60
CA PHE A 16 7.73 -26.57 14.17
C PHE A 16 8.98 -25.87 13.59
N THR A 17 9.30 -24.68 14.11
CA THR A 17 10.47 -23.90 13.67
C THR A 17 11.78 -24.46 14.22
N GLU A 18 11.75 -25.01 15.44
CA GLU A 18 12.86 -25.68 16.11
C GLU A 18 13.12 -27.09 15.53
N ASN A 19 12.05 -27.88 15.30
CA ASN A 19 12.14 -29.20 14.71
C ASN A 19 10.83 -29.57 13.97
N PRO A 20 10.77 -29.44 12.63
CA PRO A 20 9.60 -29.82 11.82
C PRO A 20 9.18 -31.27 12.03
N SER A 21 10.14 -32.19 12.18
CA SER A 21 9.92 -33.63 12.43
C SER A 21 9.50 -33.92 13.88
N GLY A 22 9.47 -32.92 14.75
CA GLY A 22 9.03 -33.04 16.14
C GLY A 22 7.51 -32.91 16.34
N LEU A 23 6.75 -32.61 15.29
CA LEU A 23 5.29 -32.59 15.32
C LEU A 23 4.73 -33.92 14.79
N ASN A 24 3.72 -34.46 15.46
CA ASN A 24 2.94 -35.57 14.90
C ASN A 24 1.95 -35.07 13.82
N GLU A 25 1.36 -35.98 13.07
CA GLU A 25 0.41 -35.66 11.99
C GLU A 25 -0.77 -34.78 12.43
N THR A 26 -1.31 -35.02 13.63
CA THR A 26 -2.40 -34.22 14.19
C THR A 26 -1.94 -32.82 14.56
N GLU A 27 -0.73 -32.67 15.13
CA GLU A 27 -0.12 -31.36 15.41
C GLU A 27 0.24 -30.59 14.13
N LEU A 28 0.68 -31.27 13.07
CA LEU A 28 0.92 -30.68 11.75
C LEU A 28 -0.39 -30.19 11.12
N LEU A 29 -1.45 -31.01 11.15
CA LEU A 29 -2.78 -30.62 10.68
C LEU A 29 -3.33 -29.46 11.51
N GLU A 30 -3.21 -29.52 12.84
CA GLU A 30 -3.60 -28.45 13.75
C GLU A 30 -2.89 -27.14 13.37
N LEU A 31 -1.59 -27.19 13.13
CA LEU A 31 -0.80 -26.03 12.73
C LEU A 31 -1.33 -25.41 11.43
N VAL A 32 -1.56 -26.21 10.37
CA VAL A 32 -2.17 -25.74 9.11
C VAL A 32 -3.54 -25.11 9.36
N LEU A 33 -4.40 -25.77 10.15
CA LEU A 33 -5.71 -25.24 10.52
C LEU A 33 -5.63 -23.94 11.35
N THR A 34 -4.55 -23.67 12.11
CA THR A 34 -4.42 -22.37 12.80
C THR A 34 -4.32 -21.18 11.82
N TYR A 35 -3.81 -21.40 10.61
CA TYR A 35 -3.71 -20.39 9.55
C TYR A 35 -5.05 -20.24 8.80
N ALA A 36 -5.75 -21.35 8.52
CA ALA A 36 -7.06 -21.33 7.86
C ALA A 36 -8.18 -20.79 8.78
N ILE A 37 -8.14 -21.12 10.08
CA ILE A 37 -9.20 -20.85 11.06
C ILE A 37 -8.63 -20.02 12.24
N PRO A 38 -8.58 -18.68 12.12
CA PRO A 38 -7.80 -17.83 13.04
C PRO A 38 -8.46 -17.57 14.41
N ARG A 39 -9.71 -17.99 14.65
CA ARG A 39 -10.48 -17.62 15.86
C ARG A 39 -11.06 -18.78 16.68
N MET A 40 -10.94 -20.01 16.20
CA MET A 40 -11.44 -21.19 16.91
C MET A 40 -10.30 -22.00 17.54
N ASP A 41 -10.68 -22.88 18.47
CA ASP A 41 -9.78 -23.95 18.91
C ASP A 41 -9.82 -25.04 17.84
N VAL A 42 -8.70 -25.22 17.13
CA VAL A 42 -8.61 -26.13 15.98
C VAL A 42 -8.04 -27.50 16.36
N LYS A 43 -7.57 -27.67 17.60
CA LYS A 43 -7.08 -28.94 18.12
C LYS A 43 -8.12 -30.07 18.07
N PRO A 44 -9.39 -29.90 18.54
CA PRO A 44 -10.39 -30.95 18.39
C PRO A 44 -10.74 -31.22 16.92
N LEU A 45 -10.72 -30.19 16.06
CA LEU A 45 -11.03 -30.32 14.63
C LEU A 45 -9.93 -31.07 13.86
N ALA A 46 -8.65 -30.86 14.21
CA ALA A 46 -7.53 -31.64 13.69
C ALA A 46 -7.65 -33.11 14.09
N ALA A 47 -7.98 -33.39 15.35
CA ALA A 47 -8.21 -34.75 15.83
C ALA A 47 -9.42 -35.43 15.17
N GLU A 48 -10.52 -34.69 14.96
CA GLU A 48 -11.72 -35.17 14.25
C GLU A 48 -11.42 -35.53 12.80
N LEU A 49 -10.64 -34.71 12.08
CA LEU A 49 -10.22 -34.99 10.71
C LEU A 49 -9.29 -36.20 10.63
N ILE A 50 -8.26 -36.29 11.47
CA ILE A 50 -7.39 -37.48 11.52
C ILE A 50 -8.20 -38.74 11.90
N SER A 51 -9.16 -38.64 12.82
CA SER A 51 -10.01 -39.77 13.18
C SER A 51 -11.00 -40.18 12.08
N SER A 52 -11.39 -39.26 11.20
CA SER A 52 -12.38 -39.52 10.12
C SER A 52 -11.74 -40.02 8.84
N PHE A 53 -10.55 -39.50 8.51
CA PHE A 53 -9.82 -39.81 7.27
C PHE A 53 -8.59 -40.71 7.51
N GLY A 54 -8.24 -41.01 8.77
CA GLY A 54 -7.21 -41.98 9.18
C GLY A 54 -5.82 -41.39 9.43
N ASN A 55 -5.30 -40.57 8.51
CA ASN A 55 -3.97 -39.97 8.58
C ASN A 55 -3.91 -38.64 7.80
N LEU A 56 -2.84 -37.86 7.99
CA LEU A 56 -2.67 -36.54 7.36
C LEU A 56 -2.67 -36.62 5.83
N SER A 57 -2.01 -37.61 5.23
CA SER A 57 -1.99 -37.80 3.78
C SER A 57 -3.40 -38.03 3.22
N SER A 58 -4.22 -38.80 3.92
CA SER A 58 -5.62 -39.05 3.56
C SER A 58 -6.51 -37.80 3.73
N VAL A 59 -6.27 -36.97 4.75
CA VAL A 59 -6.94 -35.65 4.90
C VAL A 59 -6.60 -34.71 3.72
N LEU A 60 -5.33 -34.71 3.28
CA LEU A 60 -4.89 -33.90 2.14
C LEU A 60 -5.43 -34.44 0.79
N ALA A 61 -5.53 -35.76 0.65
CA ALA A 61 -6.08 -36.42 -0.53
C ALA A 61 -7.61 -36.35 -0.64
N ALA A 62 -8.36 -36.29 0.47
CA ALA A 62 -9.83 -36.25 0.48
C ALA A 62 -10.44 -35.10 -0.33
N ASP A 63 -11.57 -35.33 -1.01
CA ASP A 63 -12.22 -34.30 -1.83
C ASP A 63 -12.75 -33.13 -1.00
N THR A 64 -12.79 -31.94 -1.60
CA THR A 64 -13.23 -30.72 -0.91
C THR A 64 -14.68 -30.82 -0.40
N SER A 65 -15.53 -31.52 -1.14
CA SER A 65 -16.92 -31.83 -0.77
C SER A 65 -17.02 -32.75 0.45
N ASP A 66 -16.09 -33.68 0.64
CA ASP A 66 -16.04 -34.57 1.81
C ASP A 66 -15.45 -33.87 3.02
N LEU A 67 -14.38 -33.09 2.84
CA LEU A 67 -13.81 -32.25 3.89
C LEU A 67 -14.84 -31.25 4.45
N CYS A 68 -15.69 -30.67 3.60
CA CYS A 68 -16.75 -29.75 4.02
C CYS A 68 -17.93 -30.41 4.76
N LYS A 69 -17.99 -31.76 4.88
CA LYS A 69 -18.95 -32.45 5.76
C LYS A 69 -18.56 -32.34 7.23
N THR A 70 -17.26 -32.17 7.53
CA THR A 70 -16.76 -32.01 8.91
C THR A 70 -17.13 -30.64 9.46
N LYS A 71 -17.78 -30.62 10.64
CA LYS A 71 -18.33 -29.38 11.22
C LYS A 71 -17.21 -28.42 11.63
N GLY A 72 -17.09 -27.31 10.90
CA GLY A 72 -16.06 -26.29 11.13
C GLY A 72 -15.06 -26.18 9.98
N ILE A 73 -15.10 -27.10 9.01
CA ILE A 73 -14.46 -26.95 7.72
C ILE A 73 -15.43 -26.26 6.76
N ASN A 74 -14.94 -25.20 6.12
CA ASN A 74 -15.61 -24.54 5.00
C ASN A 74 -14.76 -24.71 3.74
N GLU A 75 -15.32 -24.33 2.58
CA GLU A 75 -14.64 -24.42 1.29
C GLU A 75 -13.25 -23.75 1.30
N TYR A 76 -13.11 -22.59 1.95
CA TYR A 76 -11.82 -21.92 2.12
C TYR A 76 -10.78 -22.78 2.86
N THR A 77 -11.19 -23.47 3.92
CA THR A 77 -10.31 -24.38 4.68
C THR A 77 -9.98 -25.63 3.87
N ALA A 78 -10.95 -26.19 3.15
CA ALA A 78 -10.73 -27.34 2.26
C ALA A 78 -9.76 -26.99 1.11
N VAL A 79 -9.90 -25.81 0.49
CA VAL A 79 -8.96 -25.29 -0.52
C VAL A 79 -7.57 -25.06 0.07
N CYS A 80 -7.45 -24.59 1.32
CA CYS A 80 -6.16 -24.45 2.00
C CYS A 80 -5.45 -25.81 2.18
N LEU A 81 -6.18 -26.86 2.57
CA LEU A 81 -5.64 -28.22 2.65
C LEU A 81 -5.22 -28.74 1.26
N LYS A 82 -6.02 -28.53 0.22
CA LYS A 82 -5.66 -28.89 -1.17
C LYS A 82 -4.43 -28.13 -1.69
N LEU A 83 -4.25 -26.87 -1.32
CA LEU A 83 -3.05 -26.12 -1.68
C LEU A 83 -1.79 -26.73 -1.02
N VAL A 84 -1.86 -27.11 0.25
CA VAL A 84 -0.76 -27.79 0.95
C VAL A 84 -0.43 -29.14 0.30
N ALA A 85 -1.45 -29.92 -0.06
CA ALA A 85 -1.30 -31.19 -0.79
C ALA A 85 -0.57 -30.99 -2.13
N TRP A 86 -1.10 -30.09 -2.97
CA TRP A 86 -0.56 -29.83 -4.31
C TRP A 86 0.88 -29.32 -4.27
N VAL A 87 1.23 -28.43 -3.34
CA VAL A 87 2.61 -27.96 -3.16
C VAL A 87 3.52 -29.10 -2.72
N GLY A 88 3.08 -29.95 -1.78
CA GLY A 88 3.82 -31.14 -1.36
C GLY A 88 4.10 -32.09 -2.52
N GLU A 89 3.10 -32.40 -3.34
CA GLU A 89 3.23 -33.30 -4.49
C GLU A 89 4.13 -32.74 -5.60
N ASN A 90 3.99 -31.45 -5.93
CA ASN A 90 4.66 -30.85 -7.10
C ASN A 90 6.06 -30.28 -6.79
N TYR A 91 6.39 -30.07 -5.51
CA TYR A 91 7.67 -29.47 -5.08
C TYR A 91 8.44 -30.30 -4.04
N SER A 92 8.05 -31.56 -3.78
CA SER A 92 8.94 -32.50 -3.08
C SER A 92 10.24 -32.70 -3.86
N ALA A 93 11.36 -32.77 -3.14
CA ALA A 93 12.70 -32.88 -3.70
C ALA A 93 12.90 -34.22 -4.44
N GLY A 94 12.56 -34.25 -5.73
CA GLY A 94 12.66 -35.44 -6.57
C GLY A 94 12.20 -35.25 -8.02
N GLN A 95 11.24 -34.36 -8.30
CA GLN A 95 10.77 -34.13 -9.67
C GLN A 95 11.26 -32.79 -10.24
N LYS A 96 12.28 -32.86 -11.11
CA LYS A 96 12.62 -31.76 -12.02
C LYS A 96 11.53 -31.63 -13.08
N THR A 97 10.55 -30.74 -12.88
CA THR A 97 9.82 -30.16 -14.01
C THR A 97 10.83 -29.33 -14.82
N VAL A 98 11.30 -29.91 -15.92
CA VAL A 98 12.25 -29.27 -16.82
C VAL A 98 11.56 -28.10 -17.52
N LEU A 99 11.83 -26.88 -17.06
CA LEU A 99 11.72 -25.72 -17.92
C LEU A 99 12.87 -25.79 -18.95
N PRO A 100 12.61 -25.50 -20.24
CA PRO A 100 13.63 -25.64 -21.28
C PRO A 100 14.81 -24.70 -21.02
N PRO A 101 16.06 -25.15 -21.23
CA PRO A 101 17.23 -24.32 -20.98
C PRO A 101 17.31 -23.19 -22.02
N VAL A 102 17.49 -21.96 -21.54
CA VAL A 102 17.97 -20.85 -22.38
C VAL A 102 19.45 -21.11 -22.62
N GLN A 103 19.78 -21.62 -23.80
CA GLN A 103 21.16 -21.80 -24.24
C GLN A 103 21.74 -20.47 -24.74
N ASP A 104 23.06 -20.35 -24.56
CA ASP A 104 23.97 -19.42 -25.24
C ASP A 104 23.83 -17.91 -25.00
N ALA A 105 24.33 -17.48 -23.84
CA ALA A 105 25.03 -16.20 -23.70
C ALA A 105 26.17 -16.24 -22.65
N ALA A 106 26.90 -17.37 -22.56
CA ALA A 106 28.14 -17.44 -21.80
C ALA A 106 29.31 -16.93 -22.66
N LYS A 107 29.59 -15.63 -22.61
CA LYS A 107 30.87 -15.07 -23.05
C LYS A 107 31.48 -14.15 -21.99
N GLU A 108 32.57 -14.67 -21.42
CA GLU A 108 33.77 -13.93 -21.03
C GLU A 108 33.59 -12.68 -20.16
N PHE A 109 33.71 -12.88 -18.85
CA PHE A 109 34.39 -11.91 -18.00
C PHE A 109 35.34 -12.66 -17.05
N GLN A 110 36.64 -12.42 -17.19
CA GLN A 110 37.66 -12.90 -16.25
C GLN A 110 37.82 -11.89 -15.10
N PRO A 111 38.19 -12.34 -13.89
CA PRO A 111 38.37 -11.44 -12.76
C PRO A 111 39.68 -10.65 -12.90
N ALA A 112 39.65 -9.37 -12.52
CA ALA A 112 40.85 -8.59 -12.25
C ALA A 112 41.09 -8.57 -10.74
N GLU A 113 42.28 -9.01 -10.33
CA GLU A 113 42.77 -8.91 -8.96
C GLU A 113 43.32 -7.49 -8.68
N ASP A 114 43.81 -7.28 -7.45
CA ASP A 114 44.59 -6.10 -7.00
C ASP A 114 43.88 -4.74 -6.91
N THR A 115 43.30 -4.46 -5.74
CA THR A 115 43.88 -3.41 -4.86
C THR A 115 43.32 -3.47 -3.43
N GLU A 116 44.11 -3.99 -2.49
CA GLU A 116 44.01 -3.58 -1.08
C GLU A 116 44.76 -2.25 -0.89
N GLN A 117 44.18 -1.28 -0.15
CA GLN A 117 44.76 -0.73 1.09
C GLN A 117 44.10 0.58 1.57
N ALA A 118 44.28 0.85 2.87
CA ALA A 118 44.21 2.14 3.59
C ALA A 118 42.85 2.66 4.12
N THR A 119 42.54 2.27 5.37
CA THR A 119 42.39 3.15 6.58
C THR A 119 41.61 4.49 6.48
N LYS A 120 40.79 4.96 7.44
CA LYS A 120 40.57 4.64 8.89
C LYS A 120 39.21 5.26 9.35
N PRO A 121 38.70 5.00 10.58
CA PRO A 121 37.33 5.35 11.00
C PRO A 121 37.18 6.72 11.69
N VAL A 122 35.93 7.19 11.84
CA VAL A 122 35.54 8.35 12.68
C VAL A 122 34.47 7.94 13.71
N ILE A 123 34.62 8.49 14.92
CA ILE A 123 33.86 8.28 16.17
C ILE A 123 33.73 9.71 16.79
N THR A 124 32.69 10.18 17.48
CA THR A 124 31.60 9.65 18.35
C THR A 124 30.30 10.48 18.10
N PRO A 125 29.19 10.47 18.89
CA PRO A 125 28.82 9.68 20.08
C PRO A 125 27.43 9.01 20.11
N THR A 126 27.34 8.00 20.98
CA THR A 126 26.11 7.35 21.48
C THR A 126 25.46 8.18 22.60
N LEU A 127 24.12 8.13 22.69
CA LEU A 127 23.39 8.40 23.94
C LEU A 127 22.29 7.36 24.14
N GLU A 128 22.56 6.42 25.05
CA GLU A 128 21.54 5.63 25.77
C GLU A 128 21.06 6.49 26.97
N HIS A 129 19.95 6.25 27.69
CA HIS A 129 19.26 5.00 27.99
C HIS A 129 17.86 5.27 28.60
N SER A 130 16.90 4.33 28.45
CA SER A 130 15.74 4.07 29.36
C SER A 130 14.62 5.14 29.50
N GLY A 131 13.35 4.83 29.79
CA GLY A 131 12.63 3.55 29.95
C GLY A 131 11.23 3.74 30.59
N SER A 132 10.40 2.68 30.69
CA SER A 132 9.06 2.63 31.37
C SER A 132 7.89 3.40 30.70
N LEU A 133 6.59 3.08 30.83
CA LEU A 133 5.73 1.87 30.96
C LEU A 133 4.31 2.37 31.34
N PHE A 134 3.32 2.22 30.44
CA PHE A 134 1.84 2.22 30.63
C PHE A 134 1.05 3.41 31.27
N ALA A 135 -0.21 3.50 30.79
CA ALA A 135 -1.37 4.30 31.28
C ALA A 135 -1.30 5.83 31.01
N GLU A 136 -2.37 6.58 30.73
CA GLU A 136 -3.84 6.32 30.79
C GLU A 136 -4.61 6.81 29.53
N GLU A 137 -5.93 6.61 29.53
CA GLU A 137 -6.88 7.08 28.51
C GLU A 137 -7.16 8.59 28.58
N GLY A 138 -7.68 9.18 27.48
CA GLY A 138 -8.56 10.35 27.59
C GLY A 138 -7.95 11.76 27.54
N ALA A 139 -7.13 12.08 26.52
CA ALA A 139 -6.84 13.48 26.18
C ALA A 139 -6.47 13.67 24.69
N LEU A 140 -6.35 14.93 24.27
CA LEU A 140 -5.69 15.43 23.04
C LEU A 140 -6.53 15.43 21.75
N PHE A 141 -7.54 16.30 21.70
CA PHE A 141 -7.50 17.32 20.65
C PHE A 141 -6.41 18.34 21.03
N ALA A 142 -5.22 18.18 20.48
CA ALA A 142 -4.16 19.17 20.57
C ALA A 142 -3.36 19.17 19.27
N GLU A 143 -3.29 20.34 18.64
CA GLU A 143 -2.49 20.55 17.44
C GLU A 143 -1.02 20.32 17.77
N LYS A 144 -0.43 19.25 17.22
CA LYS A 144 1.01 19.05 17.22
C LYS A 144 1.55 19.21 15.80
N SER A 145 2.64 19.95 15.74
CA SER A 145 3.29 20.47 14.54
C SER A 145 3.64 19.41 13.50
N VAL A 146 3.61 19.85 12.24
CA VAL A 146 3.96 19.09 11.04
C VAL A 146 5.44 18.70 11.06
N GLN A 147 5.74 17.46 11.48
CA GLN A 147 6.90 16.66 11.07
C GLN A 147 6.74 15.22 11.60
N SER A 148 5.77 14.50 11.02
CA SER A 148 5.62 13.06 11.29
C SER A 148 6.83 12.33 10.69
N ALA A 149 7.69 11.78 11.56
CA ALA A 149 8.72 10.84 11.14
C ALA A 149 8.07 9.72 10.31
N ALA A 150 8.61 9.47 9.12
CA ALA A 150 8.01 8.56 8.15
C ALA A 150 7.93 7.13 8.71
N HIS A 151 6.72 6.70 9.11
CA HIS A 151 6.47 5.35 9.60
C HIS A 151 6.12 4.41 8.45
N MET A 152 6.52 3.14 8.56
CA MET A 152 6.17 2.10 7.58
C MET A 152 4.67 1.74 7.67
N PHE A 153 4.04 1.47 6.52
CA PHE A 153 2.64 1.04 6.47
C PHE A 153 2.51 -0.36 5.85
N SER A 154 1.79 -1.27 6.50
CA SER A 154 1.65 -2.68 6.07
C SER A 154 0.39 -2.98 5.24
N LYS A 155 -0.44 -1.97 4.96
CA LYS A 155 -1.64 -2.08 4.11
C LYS A 155 -1.85 -0.82 3.28
N SER A 156 -2.10 -1.01 1.98
CA SER A 156 -2.41 0.08 1.05
C SER A 156 -3.82 0.64 1.27
N LEU A 157 -4.86 -0.18 1.10
CA LEU A 157 -6.27 0.24 1.15
C LEU A 157 -6.65 1.35 0.15
N LEU A 158 -5.76 1.74 -0.77
CA LEU A 158 -6.02 2.81 -1.73
C LEU A 158 -7.07 2.38 -2.76
N ARG A 159 -7.07 1.10 -3.16
CA ARG A 159 -8.08 0.53 -4.06
C ARG A 159 -9.47 0.62 -3.43
N GLU A 160 -9.60 0.14 -2.20
CA GLU A 160 -10.83 0.18 -1.42
C GLU A 160 -11.32 1.63 -1.23
N ALA A 161 -10.40 2.57 -0.97
CA ALA A 161 -10.71 3.99 -0.88
C ALA A 161 -11.27 4.54 -2.21
N ILE A 162 -10.60 4.27 -3.34
CA ILE A 162 -11.06 4.69 -4.69
C ILE A 162 -12.43 4.11 -5.03
N GLU A 163 -12.69 2.85 -4.69
CA GLU A 163 -13.95 2.14 -5.01
C GLU A 163 -15.13 2.58 -4.14
N ILE A 164 -14.89 2.90 -2.86
CA ILE A 164 -15.94 3.27 -1.91
C ILE A 164 -16.27 4.77 -1.89
N LEU A 165 -15.28 5.62 -2.16
CA LEU A 165 -15.38 7.09 -2.05
C LEU A 165 -16.55 7.71 -2.84
N PRO A 166 -16.83 7.35 -4.11
CA PRO A 166 -18.00 7.86 -4.84
C PRO A 166 -19.36 7.51 -4.19
N ARG A 167 -19.39 6.49 -3.33
CA ARG A 167 -20.61 5.98 -2.66
C ARG A 167 -20.83 6.61 -1.28
N ILE A 168 -19.81 7.25 -0.71
CA ILE A 168 -19.92 7.91 0.60
C ILE A 168 -20.95 9.05 0.47
N PRO A 169 -21.93 9.20 1.39
CA PRO A 169 -22.83 10.34 1.41
C PRO A 169 -22.05 11.66 1.56
N TYR A 170 -22.59 12.77 1.04
CA TYR A 170 -22.06 14.09 1.41
C TYR A 170 -22.21 14.28 2.92
N SER A 171 -21.09 14.36 3.63
CA SER A 171 -21.03 14.77 5.03
C SER A 171 -19.85 15.72 5.24
N LYS A 172 -19.94 16.56 6.27
CA LYS A 172 -18.85 17.39 6.77
C LYS A 172 -18.18 16.79 8.01
N THR A 173 -18.65 15.62 8.49
CA THR A 173 -18.15 14.98 9.70
C THR A 173 -17.40 13.69 9.41
N THR A 174 -16.27 13.53 10.07
CA THR A 174 -15.46 12.31 10.02
C THR A 174 -16.20 11.13 10.67
N ALA A 175 -17.19 11.38 11.53
CA ALA A 175 -17.98 10.35 12.20
C ALA A 175 -18.92 9.61 11.22
N ASP A 176 -19.68 10.35 10.41
CA ASP A 176 -20.62 9.76 9.45
C ASP A 176 -19.89 8.94 8.38
N ILE A 177 -18.75 9.46 7.91
CA ILE A 177 -17.88 8.77 6.96
C ILE A 177 -17.39 7.45 7.56
N ARG A 178 -16.91 7.46 8.81
CA ARG A 178 -16.47 6.24 9.50
C ARG A 178 -17.61 5.23 9.68
N ALA A 179 -18.80 5.69 10.07
CA ALA A 179 -19.98 4.82 10.18
C ALA A 179 -20.36 4.20 8.83
N PHE A 180 -20.34 4.98 7.75
CA PHE A 180 -20.57 4.49 6.40
C PHE A 180 -19.53 3.44 5.97
N LEU A 181 -18.24 3.72 6.17
CA LEU A 181 -17.14 2.79 5.84
C LEU A 181 -17.23 1.48 6.65
N ILE A 182 -17.53 1.55 7.95
CA ILE A 182 -17.69 0.35 8.81
C ILE A 182 -18.81 -0.56 8.31
N ASN A 183 -19.87 -0.01 7.71
CA ASN A 183 -21.01 -0.78 7.21
C ASN A 183 -20.85 -1.27 5.77
N ASN A 184 -19.99 -0.62 4.96
CA ASN A 184 -19.89 -0.88 3.51
C ASN A 184 -18.55 -1.49 3.05
N LEU A 185 -17.54 -1.60 3.93
CA LEU A 185 -16.29 -2.30 3.61
C LEU A 185 -16.50 -3.82 3.56
N HIS A 186 -15.98 -4.46 2.51
CA HIS A 186 -16.15 -5.88 2.18
C HIS A 186 -15.54 -6.90 3.17
N TYR A 187 -14.96 -6.47 4.30
CA TYR A 187 -14.29 -7.38 5.24
C TYR A 187 -15.26 -7.96 6.27
N ASN A 188 -15.31 -9.29 6.39
CA ASN A 188 -16.21 -10.01 7.30
C ASN A 188 -16.09 -9.59 8.79
N SER A 189 -14.88 -9.24 9.22
CA SER A 189 -14.57 -8.89 10.61
C SER A 189 -14.82 -7.41 10.89
N GLU A 190 -15.76 -7.10 11.79
CA GLU A 190 -16.04 -5.73 12.24
C GLU A 190 -14.79 -5.02 12.78
N LYS A 191 -13.99 -5.67 13.64
CA LYS A 191 -12.69 -5.13 14.11
C LYS A 191 -11.73 -4.78 12.97
N SER A 192 -11.83 -5.48 11.84
CA SER A 192 -11.04 -5.18 10.64
C SER A 192 -11.65 -4.00 9.88
N ARG A 193 -12.98 -3.95 9.70
CA ARG A 193 -13.68 -2.79 9.12
C ARG A 193 -13.40 -1.51 9.91
N MET A 194 -13.43 -1.55 11.25
CA MET A 194 -13.05 -0.42 12.12
C MET A 194 -11.59 0.02 11.90
N ARG A 195 -10.63 -0.91 11.95
CA ARG A 195 -9.19 -0.61 11.74
C ARG A 195 -8.94 0.01 10.37
N TYR A 196 -9.47 -0.60 9.32
CA TYR A 196 -9.27 -0.15 7.94
C TYR A 196 -10.03 1.13 7.63
N THR A 197 -11.20 1.34 8.23
CA THR A 197 -11.90 2.63 8.24
C THR A 197 -11.01 3.75 8.77
N SER A 198 -10.34 3.56 9.92
CA SER A 198 -9.42 4.57 10.46
C SER A 198 -8.26 4.87 9.50
N TYR A 199 -7.70 3.87 8.83
CA TYR A 199 -6.62 4.05 7.85
C TYR A 199 -7.09 4.79 6.60
N ILE A 200 -8.21 4.36 5.99
CA ILE A 200 -8.81 5.01 4.81
C ILE A 200 -9.15 6.46 5.14
N THR A 201 -9.79 6.71 6.28
CA THR A 201 -10.17 8.05 6.72
C THR A 201 -8.95 8.96 6.88
N ARG A 202 -7.87 8.49 7.54
CA ARG A 202 -6.63 9.28 7.70
C ARG A 202 -5.98 9.63 6.35
N ARG A 203 -6.10 8.75 5.37
CA ARG A 203 -5.46 8.90 4.05
C ARG A 203 -6.29 9.71 3.05
N LEU A 204 -7.62 9.70 3.17
CA LEU A 204 -8.49 10.57 2.39
C LEU A 204 -8.55 11.99 2.94
N PHE A 205 -8.33 12.17 4.25
CA PHE A 205 -8.43 13.47 4.93
C PHE A 205 -7.15 13.76 5.74
N PRO A 206 -6.00 14.00 5.06
CA PRO A 206 -4.71 14.23 5.73
C PRO A 206 -4.70 15.50 6.60
N SER A 207 -5.54 16.49 6.28
CA SER A 207 -5.77 17.70 7.08
C SER A 207 -6.56 17.44 8.38
N GLY A 208 -7.09 16.23 8.57
CA GLY A 208 -8.01 15.88 9.66
C GLY A 208 -9.43 16.43 9.52
N ARG A 209 -9.67 17.29 8.51
CA ARG A 209 -10.98 17.89 8.20
C ARG A 209 -11.56 17.23 6.95
N VAL A 210 -12.90 17.19 6.87
CA VAL A 210 -13.59 16.67 5.69
C VAL A 210 -13.75 17.79 4.67
N GLU A 211 -12.98 17.71 3.60
CA GLU A 211 -13.08 18.60 2.45
C GLU A 211 -14.19 18.09 1.51
N THR A 212 -15.29 18.83 1.37
CA THR A 212 -16.45 18.44 0.56
C THR A 212 -16.21 18.22 -0.94
N PRO A 213 -15.28 18.92 -1.62
CA PRO A 213 -15.06 18.77 -3.07
C PRO A 213 -14.76 17.33 -3.51
N ILE A 214 -14.12 16.53 -2.65
CA ILE A 214 -13.73 15.15 -2.98
C ILE A 214 -14.93 14.25 -3.30
N PHE A 215 -16.11 14.51 -2.72
CA PHE A 215 -17.31 13.71 -2.97
C PHE A 215 -17.94 14.02 -4.33
N SER A 216 -18.00 15.29 -4.73
CA SER A 216 -18.39 15.71 -6.08
C SER A 216 -17.43 15.12 -7.12
N PHE A 217 -16.14 15.41 -6.96
CA PHE A 217 -15.09 14.96 -7.87
C PHE A 217 -15.08 13.43 -8.03
N SER A 218 -15.18 12.67 -6.94
CA SER A 218 -15.17 11.21 -7.01
C SER A 218 -16.40 10.61 -7.67
N ARG A 219 -17.58 11.22 -7.56
CA ARG A 219 -18.76 10.78 -8.31
C ARG A 219 -18.62 11.06 -9.80
N LYS A 220 -18.14 12.25 -10.18
CA LYS A 220 -17.93 12.58 -11.60
C LYS A 220 -16.86 11.73 -12.27
N TYR A 221 -15.75 11.44 -11.58
CA TYR A 221 -14.61 10.70 -12.12
C TYR A 221 -14.56 9.23 -11.64
N ALA A 222 -15.70 8.68 -11.21
CA ALA A 222 -15.80 7.30 -10.72
C ALA A 222 -15.24 6.28 -11.72
N GLY A 223 -14.31 5.44 -11.27
CA GLY A 223 -13.64 4.42 -12.08
C GLY A 223 -12.57 4.93 -13.05
N ARG A 224 -12.43 6.25 -13.23
CA ARG A 224 -11.46 6.87 -14.16
C ARG A 224 -10.10 7.13 -13.50
N GLN A 225 -9.11 7.54 -14.29
CA GLN A 225 -7.75 7.78 -13.80
C GLN A 225 -7.66 9.05 -12.95
N GLU A 226 -8.51 10.04 -13.20
CA GLU A 226 -8.52 11.32 -12.50
C GLU A 226 -8.81 11.15 -10.99
N LEU A 227 -9.76 10.28 -10.65
CA LEU A 227 -10.02 9.89 -9.26
C LEU A 227 -8.84 9.12 -8.64
N ARG A 228 -8.14 8.28 -9.42
CA ARG A 228 -6.97 7.54 -8.92
C ARG A 228 -5.81 8.48 -8.61
N ASP A 229 -5.57 9.48 -9.46
CA ASP A 229 -4.56 10.52 -9.24
C ASP A 229 -4.85 11.31 -7.96
N VAL A 230 -6.09 11.78 -7.78
CA VAL A 230 -6.48 12.55 -6.59
C VAL A 230 -6.45 11.70 -5.31
N CYS A 231 -6.92 10.46 -5.34
CA CYS A 231 -6.79 9.56 -4.18
C CYS A 231 -5.32 9.23 -3.85
N PHE A 232 -4.45 9.13 -4.86
CA PHE A 232 -3.01 8.92 -4.65
C PHE A 232 -2.30 10.18 -4.13
N TYR A 233 -2.74 11.37 -4.58
CA TYR A 233 -2.32 12.65 -4.01
C TYR A 233 -2.61 12.72 -2.50
N LEU A 234 -3.86 12.46 -2.09
CA LEU A 234 -4.25 12.42 -0.68
C LEU A 234 -3.47 11.33 0.09
N PHE A 235 -3.26 10.16 -0.53
CA PHE A 235 -2.47 9.07 0.06
C PHE A 235 -1.02 9.49 0.36
N TYR A 236 -0.28 10.10 -0.58
CA TYR A 236 1.11 10.48 -0.31
C TYR A 236 1.18 11.62 0.71
N LYS A 237 0.22 12.56 0.71
CA LYS A 237 0.12 13.62 1.73
C LYS A 237 -0.02 13.03 3.14
N ALA A 238 -0.69 11.89 3.28
CA ALA A 238 -0.84 11.17 4.54
C ALA A 238 0.31 10.19 4.88
N GLU A 239 1.11 9.76 3.90
CA GLU A 239 2.14 8.72 4.04
C GLU A 239 3.50 9.20 3.46
N PRO A 240 4.33 9.90 4.26
CA PRO A 240 5.60 10.47 3.78
C PRO A 240 6.55 9.46 3.12
N LEU A 241 6.54 8.20 3.57
CA LEU A 241 7.32 7.12 2.95
C LEU A 241 7.01 6.91 1.46
N MET A 242 5.77 7.17 1.02
CA MET A 242 5.39 7.04 -0.39
C MET A 242 6.12 8.07 -1.26
N ARG A 243 6.23 9.32 -0.79
CA ARG A 243 7.02 10.37 -1.45
C ARG A 243 8.49 9.94 -1.58
N GLU A 244 9.09 9.48 -0.47
CA GLU A 244 10.50 9.11 -0.43
C GLU A 244 10.84 7.95 -1.37
N ILE A 245 9.94 6.96 -1.50
CA ILE A 245 10.07 5.87 -2.47
C ILE A 245 10.03 6.42 -3.90
N ILE A 246 9.16 7.39 -4.21
CA ILE A 246 9.07 7.94 -5.56
C ILE A 246 10.33 8.76 -5.89
N GLU A 247 10.71 9.69 -5.01
CA GLU A 247 11.85 10.59 -5.20
C GLU A 247 13.19 9.86 -5.23
N ASN A 248 13.42 8.89 -4.34
CA ASN A 248 14.74 8.26 -4.16
C ASN A 248 14.89 6.89 -4.83
N LEU A 249 13.81 6.29 -5.36
CA LEU A 249 13.87 4.95 -5.97
C LEU A 249 13.22 4.88 -7.36
N LEU A 250 12.05 5.48 -7.58
CA LEU A 250 11.37 5.42 -8.90
C LEU A 250 11.91 6.47 -9.87
N ILE A 251 12.00 7.74 -9.46
CA ILE A 251 12.45 8.84 -10.34
C ILE A 251 13.88 8.63 -10.87
N PRO A 252 14.86 8.13 -10.09
CA PRO A 252 16.17 7.76 -10.63
C PRO A 252 16.07 6.69 -11.73
N GLU A 253 15.25 5.66 -11.53
CA GLU A 253 15.11 4.53 -12.45
C GLU A 253 14.28 4.83 -13.71
N LEU A 254 13.55 5.96 -13.75
CA LEU A 254 12.86 6.43 -14.97
C LEU A 254 13.81 6.72 -16.13
N ARG A 255 15.09 7.03 -15.86
CA ARG A 255 16.09 7.38 -16.88
C ARG A 255 16.92 6.18 -17.36
N SER A 256 17.00 5.12 -16.56
CA SER A 256 17.82 3.93 -16.82
C SER A 256 17.02 2.76 -17.37
N SER A 257 15.95 2.37 -16.67
CA SER A 257 15.32 1.05 -16.82
C SER A 257 13.79 1.10 -16.99
N GLY A 258 13.14 2.12 -16.44
CA GLY A 258 11.67 2.22 -16.37
C GLY A 258 11.03 1.16 -15.46
N PHE A 259 11.80 0.49 -14.59
CA PHE A 259 11.26 -0.44 -13.61
C PHE A 259 12.10 -0.53 -12.33
N VAL A 260 11.48 -0.95 -11.23
CA VAL A 260 12.18 -1.42 -10.02
C VAL A 260 11.74 -2.85 -9.71
N THR A 261 12.58 -3.64 -9.05
CA THR A 261 12.15 -4.93 -8.51
C THR A 261 11.55 -4.76 -7.10
N ARG A 262 10.72 -5.72 -6.69
CA ARG A 262 10.28 -5.83 -5.28
C ARG A 262 11.44 -5.93 -4.31
N SER A 263 12.57 -6.52 -4.73
CA SER A 263 13.76 -6.57 -3.88
C SER A 263 14.42 -5.20 -3.72
N ASN A 264 14.43 -4.34 -4.74
CA ASN A 264 14.95 -2.96 -4.59
C ASN A 264 14.15 -2.18 -3.53
N ILE A 265 12.81 -2.26 -3.58
CA ILE A 265 11.93 -1.63 -2.58
C ILE A 265 12.21 -2.20 -1.18
N ARG A 266 12.30 -3.54 -1.04
CA ARG A 266 12.59 -4.18 0.24
C ARG A 266 13.96 -3.78 0.79
N SER A 267 15.01 -3.76 -0.04
CA SER A 267 16.36 -3.36 0.35
C SER A 267 16.42 -1.90 0.78
N TYR A 268 15.74 -0.99 0.07
CA TYR A 268 15.58 0.41 0.48
C TYR A 268 14.96 0.51 1.89
N LEU A 269 13.87 -0.22 2.14
CA LEU A 269 13.21 -0.25 3.45
C LEU A 269 14.08 -0.87 4.55
N GLN A 270 14.88 -1.88 4.23
CA GLN A 270 15.81 -2.53 5.18
C GLN A 270 16.93 -1.59 5.61
N VAL A 271 17.55 -0.88 4.66
CA VAL A 271 18.59 0.12 4.95
C VAL A 271 18.03 1.28 5.76
N LYS A 272 16.79 1.73 5.45
CA LYS A 272 16.20 2.91 6.08
C LYS A 272 15.55 2.65 7.46
N TYR A 273 15.00 1.46 7.69
CA TYR A 273 14.25 1.12 8.90
C TYR A 273 14.70 -0.21 9.54
N PRO A 274 16.00 -0.42 9.81
CA PRO A 274 16.55 -1.74 10.16
C PRO A 274 15.85 -2.43 11.34
N GLU A 275 15.36 -1.65 12.31
CA GLU A 275 14.63 -2.15 13.49
C GLU A 275 13.23 -2.74 13.19
N THR A 276 12.65 -2.46 12.01
CA THR A 276 11.25 -2.74 11.70
C THR A 276 11.06 -4.01 10.86
N LYS A 277 10.70 -5.12 11.51
CA LYS A 277 10.51 -6.45 10.88
C LYS A 277 9.46 -6.52 9.74
N SER A 278 8.66 -5.48 9.52
CA SER A 278 7.52 -5.46 8.58
C SER A 278 7.88 -5.08 7.13
N HIS A 279 9.14 -5.19 6.70
CA HIS A 279 9.58 -4.74 5.36
C HIS A 279 8.83 -5.41 4.19
N VAL A 280 8.49 -6.69 4.30
CA VAL A 280 7.81 -7.43 3.23
C VAL A 280 6.39 -6.90 3.01
N ASP A 281 5.60 -6.78 4.09
CA ASP A 281 4.25 -6.23 4.03
C ASP A 281 4.24 -4.77 3.57
N CYS A 282 5.25 -3.98 3.98
CA CYS A 282 5.37 -2.60 3.55
C CYS A 282 5.75 -2.47 2.08
N ALA A 283 6.70 -3.28 1.58
CA ALA A 283 7.03 -3.33 0.16
C ALA A 283 5.81 -3.74 -0.67
N GLN A 284 5.07 -4.76 -0.23
CA GLN A 284 3.84 -5.20 -0.88
C GLN A 284 2.77 -4.10 -0.89
N ALA A 285 2.56 -3.41 0.24
CA ALA A 285 1.61 -2.29 0.33
C ALA A 285 1.99 -1.11 -0.57
N ILE A 286 3.28 -0.78 -0.72
CA ILE A 286 3.77 0.23 -1.66
C ILE A 286 3.43 -0.15 -3.10
N VAL A 287 3.67 -1.41 -3.50
CA VAL A 287 3.33 -1.89 -4.85
C VAL A 287 1.82 -1.89 -5.09
N GLU A 288 1.02 -2.31 -4.10
CA GLU A 288 -0.44 -2.24 -4.15
C GLU A 288 -0.94 -0.80 -4.35
N THR A 289 -0.37 0.18 -3.63
CA THR A 289 -0.70 1.61 -3.78
C THR A 289 -0.38 2.10 -5.19
N LEU A 290 0.84 1.86 -5.70
CA LEU A 290 1.26 2.30 -7.04
C LEU A 290 0.38 1.72 -8.17
N VAL A 291 -0.03 0.46 -8.02
CA VAL A 291 -0.93 -0.22 -8.98
C VAL A 291 -2.38 0.27 -8.85
N ALA A 292 -2.88 0.47 -7.62
CA ALA A 292 -4.23 1.01 -7.39
C ALA A 292 -4.38 2.43 -7.95
N ALA A 293 -3.34 3.25 -7.80
CA ALA A 293 -3.24 4.60 -8.33
C ALA A 293 -3.13 4.68 -9.87
N GLY A 294 -2.84 3.56 -10.57
CA GLY A 294 -2.55 3.60 -12.01
C GLY A 294 -1.25 4.34 -12.35
N VAL A 295 -0.32 4.45 -11.39
CA VAL A 295 1.01 5.06 -11.56
C VAL A 295 2.01 4.03 -12.08
N ALA A 296 1.85 2.76 -11.69
CA ALA A 296 2.69 1.65 -12.13
C ALA A 296 1.89 0.40 -12.49
N ARG A 297 2.52 -0.52 -13.23
CA ARG A 297 2.06 -1.90 -13.43
C ARG A 297 3.07 -2.85 -12.79
N ALA A 298 2.62 -3.89 -12.11
CA ALA A 298 3.51 -4.86 -11.48
C ALA A 298 3.24 -6.28 -12.00
N ASP A 299 4.31 -7.02 -12.29
CA ASP A 299 4.26 -8.47 -12.52
C ASP A 299 4.57 -9.22 -11.21
N ARG A 300 5.18 -10.42 -11.25
CA ARG A 300 5.61 -11.16 -10.04
C ARG A 300 6.87 -10.60 -9.36
N THR A 301 7.77 -9.93 -10.09
CA THR A 301 9.11 -9.50 -9.60
C THR A 301 9.38 -8.01 -9.82
N LYS A 302 8.95 -7.45 -10.96
CA LYS A 302 9.14 -6.06 -11.38
C LYS A 302 7.90 -5.20 -11.21
N ILE A 303 8.14 -3.90 -11.11
CA ILE A 303 7.18 -2.81 -11.09
C ILE A 303 7.62 -1.82 -12.17
N HIS A 304 6.85 -1.74 -13.26
CA HIS A 304 7.09 -0.91 -14.43
C HIS A 304 6.31 0.40 -14.32
N PHE A 305 6.97 1.51 -14.64
CA PHE A 305 6.40 2.86 -14.58
C PHE A 305 7.08 3.76 -15.63
N ALA A 306 6.38 4.80 -16.05
CA ALA A 306 6.85 5.75 -17.04
C ALA A 306 6.26 7.14 -16.76
N TYR A 307 6.82 8.19 -17.37
CA TYR A 307 6.19 9.51 -17.32
C TYR A 307 4.83 9.50 -18.03
N ARG A 308 3.80 9.94 -17.31
CA ARG A 308 2.39 9.96 -17.72
C ARG A 308 1.99 11.35 -18.20
N ASP A 309 1.06 11.41 -19.14
CA ASP A 309 0.44 12.67 -19.56
C ASP A 309 -0.43 13.26 -18.44
N ILE A 310 -0.57 14.59 -18.42
CA ILE A 310 -1.35 15.31 -17.40
C ILE A 310 -2.84 15.27 -17.75
N LEU A 311 -3.67 14.82 -16.82
CA LEU A 311 -5.13 14.92 -16.93
C LEU A 311 -5.60 16.23 -16.29
N LEU A 312 -6.23 17.10 -17.09
CA LEU A 312 -6.63 18.43 -16.64
C LEU A 312 -7.50 18.44 -15.36
N PRO A 313 -8.48 17.53 -15.15
CA PRO A 313 -9.24 17.50 -13.90
C PRO A 313 -8.38 17.12 -12.68
N SER A 314 -7.43 16.19 -12.84
CA SER A 314 -6.45 15.86 -11.79
C SER A 314 -5.59 17.08 -11.46
N LEU A 315 -5.07 17.77 -12.49
CA LEU A 315 -4.23 18.95 -12.31
C LEU A 315 -5.01 20.05 -11.60
N ALA A 316 -6.23 20.35 -12.05
CA ALA A 316 -7.08 21.39 -11.45
C ALA A 316 -7.36 21.11 -9.96
N PHE A 317 -7.74 19.88 -9.61
CA PHE A 317 -7.97 19.52 -8.20
C PHE A 317 -6.70 19.69 -7.36
N ILE A 318 -5.58 19.15 -7.84
CA ILE A 318 -4.33 19.10 -7.05
C ILE A 318 -3.66 20.48 -6.97
N LEU A 319 -3.69 21.26 -8.05
CA LEU A 319 -3.17 22.63 -8.07
C LEU A 319 -3.86 23.49 -7.01
N HIS A 320 -5.20 23.47 -6.94
CA HIS A 320 -5.95 24.25 -5.97
C HIS A 320 -5.98 23.62 -4.55
N SER A 321 -5.45 22.40 -4.40
CA SER A 321 -5.18 21.77 -3.09
C SER A 321 -3.79 22.11 -2.54
N GLU A 322 -2.78 22.27 -3.41
CA GLU A 322 -1.41 22.63 -3.01
C GLU A 322 -1.20 24.15 -2.90
N PHE A 323 -1.85 24.93 -3.77
CA PHE A 323 -1.69 26.38 -3.88
C PHE A 323 -3.01 27.09 -3.53
N PRO A 324 -3.10 27.76 -2.36
CA PRO A 324 -4.21 28.65 -2.02
C PRO A 324 -4.41 29.81 -3.01
N ALA A 325 -5.45 30.61 -2.81
CA ALA A 325 -5.65 31.82 -3.60
C ALA A 325 -4.47 32.80 -3.42
N GLY A 326 -3.81 33.16 -4.53
CA GLY A 326 -2.56 33.92 -4.53
C GLY A 326 -1.94 34.08 -5.92
N MET A 327 -0.75 34.68 -5.96
CA MET A 327 0.08 34.76 -7.17
C MET A 327 1.39 34.01 -6.90
N TYR A 328 1.72 33.09 -7.79
CA TYR A 328 2.89 32.20 -7.67
C TYR A 328 3.79 32.35 -8.89
N TYR A 329 5.09 32.12 -8.73
CA TYR A 329 5.97 32.04 -9.89
C TYR A 329 5.72 30.73 -10.65
N LEU A 330 5.78 30.78 -11.98
CA LEU A 330 5.46 29.62 -12.81
C LEU A 330 6.38 28.42 -12.49
N ASN A 331 7.66 28.67 -12.26
CA ASN A 331 8.64 27.64 -11.89
C ASN A 331 8.35 26.97 -10.54
N GLU A 332 7.78 27.69 -9.56
CA GLU A 332 7.35 27.14 -8.28
C GLU A 332 6.20 26.13 -8.47
N VAL A 333 5.27 26.45 -9.37
CA VAL A 333 4.16 25.57 -9.75
C VAL A 333 4.65 24.37 -10.59
N GLU A 334 5.52 24.60 -11.57
CA GLU A 334 6.11 23.54 -12.40
C GLU A 334 6.91 22.53 -11.57
N GLU A 335 7.69 22.99 -10.59
CA GLU A 335 8.53 22.15 -9.74
C GLU A 335 7.76 21.48 -8.58
N CYS A 336 6.43 21.62 -8.52
CA CYS A 336 5.58 21.08 -7.46
C CYS A 336 5.82 19.57 -7.23
N THR A 337 6.05 19.20 -5.97
CA THR A 337 6.34 17.81 -5.58
C THR A 337 5.19 16.86 -5.94
N ALA A 338 3.94 17.32 -5.88
CA ALA A 338 2.76 16.54 -6.23
C ALA A 338 2.82 15.99 -7.65
N PHE A 339 3.16 16.86 -8.61
CA PHE A 339 3.20 16.55 -10.04
C PHE A 339 4.32 15.55 -10.35
N LYS A 340 5.48 15.71 -9.69
CA LYS A 340 6.61 14.77 -9.76
C LYS A 340 6.24 13.40 -9.18
N CYS A 341 5.56 13.37 -8.03
CA CYS A 341 5.12 12.13 -7.38
C CYS A 341 4.09 11.36 -8.21
N LEU A 342 3.23 12.05 -8.97
CA LEU A 342 2.30 11.45 -9.93
C LEU A 342 2.97 10.98 -11.24
N LEU A 343 4.29 11.10 -11.34
CA LEU A 343 5.10 10.83 -12.52
C LEU A 343 4.61 11.58 -13.77
N TRP A 344 4.10 12.80 -13.60
CA TRP A 344 3.66 13.60 -14.75
C TRP A 344 4.84 14.15 -15.55
N ARG A 345 4.63 14.31 -16.86
CA ARG A 345 5.60 14.96 -17.77
C ARG A 345 5.74 16.44 -17.41
N GLN A 346 6.85 16.81 -16.79
CA GLN A 346 7.07 18.16 -16.27
C GLN A 346 7.02 19.23 -17.39
N ASN A 347 7.47 18.89 -18.60
CA ASN A 347 7.39 19.76 -19.78
C ASN A 347 5.95 20.03 -20.28
N GLN A 348 4.94 19.30 -19.82
CA GLN A 348 3.53 19.55 -20.11
C GLN A 348 2.84 20.45 -19.07
N VAL A 349 3.47 20.75 -17.93
CA VAL A 349 2.81 21.50 -16.85
C VAL A 349 2.42 22.90 -17.33
N LYS A 350 3.33 23.63 -17.99
CA LYS A 350 3.04 24.96 -18.57
C LYS A 350 1.84 24.94 -19.51
N GLU A 351 1.85 24.06 -20.51
CA GLU A 351 0.75 23.88 -21.47
C GLU A 351 -0.57 23.56 -20.77
N SER A 352 -0.53 22.66 -19.78
CA SER A 352 -1.71 22.25 -19.02
C SER A 352 -2.27 23.40 -18.18
N LEU A 353 -1.43 24.28 -17.62
CA LEU A 353 -1.87 25.50 -16.92
C LEU A 353 -2.54 26.48 -17.88
N TYR A 354 -2.04 26.64 -19.11
CA TYR A 354 -2.74 27.41 -20.15
C TYR A 354 -4.08 26.78 -20.55
N ALA A 355 -4.18 25.45 -20.59
CA ALA A 355 -5.45 24.76 -20.82
C ALA A 355 -6.44 25.00 -19.65
N LEU A 356 -5.99 24.95 -18.39
CA LEU A 356 -6.82 25.28 -17.23
C LEU A 356 -7.27 26.75 -17.22
N ARG A 357 -6.43 27.67 -17.70
CA ARG A 357 -6.83 29.07 -17.94
C ARG A 357 -7.95 29.17 -18.97
N ASN A 358 -7.83 28.46 -20.10
CA ASN A 358 -8.86 28.44 -21.15
C ASN A 358 -10.17 27.79 -20.68
N MET A 359 -10.11 26.90 -19.69
CA MET A 359 -11.28 26.34 -18.99
C MET A 359 -11.88 27.27 -17.90
N ASN A 360 -11.34 28.49 -17.71
CA ASN A 360 -11.69 29.42 -16.63
C ASN A 360 -11.50 28.84 -15.22
N LEU A 361 -10.56 27.91 -15.04
CA LEU A 361 -10.17 27.36 -13.73
C LEU A 361 -9.02 28.16 -13.11
N ILE A 362 -8.19 28.81 -13.94
CA ILE A 362 -7.15 29.76 -13.52
C ILE A 362 -7.44 31.11 -14.18
N PRO A 363 -7.58 32.24 -13.45
CA PRO A 363 -7.92 33.52 -14.06
C PRO A 363 -6.84 34.08 -15.00
N LYS A 364 -5.54 33.93 -14.68
CA LYS A 364 -4.46 34.57 -15.43
C LYS A 364 -3.14 33.82 -15.34
N ILE A 365 -2.42 33.81 -16.45
CA ILE A 365 -0.96 33.59 -16.52
C ILE A 365 -0.37 34.88 -17.11
N SER A 366 0.64 35.43 -16.46
CA SER A 366 1.33 36.65 -16.90
C SER A 366 2.78 36.31 -17.22
N GLU A 367 3.27 36.74 -18.39
CA GLU A 367 4.68 36.67 -18.75
C GLU A 367 5.15 38.10 -19.00
N ILE A 368 6.08 38.59 -18.19
CA ILE A 368 6.65 39.95 -18.29
C ILE A 368 8.17 39.80 -18.18
N ASP A 369 8.88 40.25 -19.21
CA ASP A 369 10.33 40.07 -19.36
C ASP A 369 10.77 38.60 -19.13
N ASN A 370 11.48 38.33 -18.04
CA ASN A 370 11.92 36.99 -17.63
C ASN A 370 11.07 36.36 -16.51
N LEU A 371 10.00 37.03 -16.06
CA LEU A 371 9.16 36.58 -14.95
C LEU A 371 7.80 36.07 -15.47
N SER A 372 7.59 34.77 -15.34
CA SER A 372 6.30 34.12 -15.56
C SER A 372 5.60 33.87 -14.22
N GLN A 373 4.33 34.28 -14.10
CA GLN A 373 3.52 34.14 -12.90
C GLN A 373 2.13 33.58 -13.21
N VAL A 374 1.60 32.77 -12.30
CA VAL A 374 0.25 32.20 -12.33
C VAL A 374 -0.57 32.80 -11.20
N THR A 375 -1.75 33.32 -11.51
CA THR A 375 -2.71 33.80 -10.51
C THR A 375 -3.74 32.72 -10.26
N ILE A 376 -3.85 32.24 -9.02
CA ILE A 376 -4.84 31.26 -8.57
C ILE A 376 -5.84 32.02 -7.70
N SER A 377 -7.15 31.92 -7.97
CA SER A 377 -8.17 32.68 -7.24
C SER A 377 -9.38 31.87 -6.80
N LEU A 378 -9.58 30.66 -7.34
CA LEU A 378 -10.71 29.82 -7.01
C LEU A 378 -10.35 28.91 -5.84
N ASP A 379 -11.30 28.72 -4.93
CA ASP A 379 -11.22 27.62 -3.97
C ASP A 379 -11.53 26.26 -4.63
N LEU A 380 -11.31 25.19 -3.89
CA LEU A 380 -11.44 23.83 -4.42
C LEU A 380 -12.92 23.42 -4.66
N ASP A 381 -13.88 23.97 -3.92
CA ASP A 381 -15.32 23.73 -4.17
C ASP A 381 -15.72 24.37 -5.52
N GLN A 382 -15.33 25.63 -5.77
CA GLN A 382 -15.56 26.34 -7.04
C GLN A 382 -14.91 25.65 -8.24
N VAL A 383 -13.70 25.09 -8.07
CA VAL A 383 -13.02 24.32 -9.13
C VAL A 383 -13.79 23.05 -9.46
N VAL A 384 -14.23 22.30 -8.44
CA VAL A 384 -14.96 21.06 -8.67
C VAL A 384 -16.34 21.33 -9.26
N GLU A 385 -17.05 22.39 -8.84
CA GLU A 385 -18.31 22.82 -9.44
C GLU A 385 -18.16 23.14 -10.95
N ARG A 386 -17.14 23.93 -11.32
CA ARG A 386 -16.83 24.23 -12.74
C ARG A 386 -16.39 22.99 -13.53
N LEU A 387 -15.67 22.07 -12.89
CA LEU A 387 -15.37 20.76 -13.49
C LEU A 387 -16.63 19.93 -13.65
N GLU A 388 -17.65 20.05 -12.80
CA GLU A 388 -18.94 19.33 -12.87
C GLU A 388 -19.81 19.83 -14.02
N GLY A 389 -19.92 21.15 -14.24
CA GLY A 389 -20.63 21.74 -15.37
C GLY A 389 -20.02 23.06 -15.84
N GLY A 390 -19.60 23.11 -17.11
CA GLY A 390 -19.07 24.34 -17.70
C GLY A 390 -20.16 25.35 -18.04
N THR A 391 -20.58 26.17 -17.07
CA THR A 391 -20.86 27.63 -17.15
C THR A 391 -21.26 28.10 -15.74
N PRO A 392 -20.62 29.12 -15.14
CA PRO A 392 -21.04 29.67 -13.85
C PRO A 392 -22.28 30.57 -13.99
N LEU A 393 -23.05 30.71 -12.92
CA LEU A 393 -23.96 31.85 -12.70
C LEU A 393 -23.17 33.07 -12.18
#